data_AF-A0A1Q6M1I2-F1
#
_entry.id   AF-A0A1Q6M1I2-F1
#
_cell.length_a   1.000
_cell.length_b   1.000
_cell.length_c   1.000
_cell.angle_alpha   90.00
_cell.angle_beta   90.00
_cell.angle_gamma   90.00
#
_symmetry.space_group_name_H-M   'P 1'
#
loop_
_entity.id
_entity.type
_entity.pdbx_description
1 polymer ?
#
loop_
_entity_poly.entity_id
_entity_poly.type
_entity_poly.pdbx_seq_one_letter_code
_entity_poly.pdbx_strand_id
1 'polypeptide(L)'
;MFLSYYDYFSIVDIILVLAVIVFVVIGYTKGFLTKFISLANSLCGFVFSLLFCKRLSEGFTYKIWGDTLTEKFKANIMAKNPDVTSTKDLLDKIGLPSFITNNIDINLDVNNAYYSLGKACATFVCVVISFFILFIGVSVLCFLLKLLVAACRQSKIIRFLDGILGVLFYLILTYLGVCLLLFVLTFIMQSSGLNGVQQWIINDFQLQSDKWRLTKFLYQNNLIGNFFRIFF
;
A
#
# COMPACT_ATOMS: atom_id res chain seq x y z
N MET A 1 -31.19 -19.42 29.39
CA MET A 1 -31.38 -17.95 29.23
C MET A 1 -30.57 -17.37 28.07
N PHE A 2 -29.35 -17.83 27.78
CA PHE A 2 -28.57 -17.36 26.60
C PHE A 2 -29.09 -17.84 25.22
N LEU A 3 -29.94 -18.87 25.17
CA LEU A 3 -30.44 -19.45 23.91
C LEU A 3 -31.55 -18.62 23.22
N SER A 4 -32.30 -17.77 23.93
CA SER A 4 -33.32 -16.93 23.28
C SER A 4 -32.76 -15.64 22.67
N TYR A 5 -31.48 -15.32 22.92
CA TYR A 5 -30.82 -14.16 22.32
C TYR A 5 -30.34 -14.43 20.89
N TYR A 6 -30.12 -15.71 20.55
CA TYR A 6 -29.75 -16.16 19.21
C TYR A 6 -30.86 -15.99 18.18
N ASP A 7 -32.10 -15.72 18.61
CA ASP A 7 -33.19 -15.41 17.70
C ASP A 7 -33.04 -14.02 17.06
N TYR A 8 -32.36 -13.09 17.74
CA TYR A 8 -32.25 -11.69 17.32
C TYR A 8 -30.84 -11.25 16.91
N PHE A 9 -29.78 -11.90 17.42
CA PHE A 9 -28.39 -11.55 17.10
C PHE A 9 -27.56 -12.78 16.74
N SER A 10 -26.83 -12.71 15.62
CA SER A 10 -25.82 -13.70 15.27
C SER A 10 -24.54 -13.51 16.09
N ILE A 11 -23.69 -14.54 16.14
CA ILE A 11 -22.36 -14.40 16.78
C ILE A 11 -21.58 -13.29 16.08
N VAL A 12 -21.66 -13.23 14.75
CA VAL A 12 -20.99 -12.21 13.95
C VAL A 12 -21.58 -10.82 14.19
N ASP A 13 -22.90 -10.69 14.41
CA ASP A 13 -23.52 -9.41 14.77
C ASP A 13 -22.96 -8.86 16.09
N ILE A 14 -22.80 -9.73 17.10
CA ILE A 14 -22.21 -9.35 18.40
C ILE A 14 -20.76 -8.88 18.21
N ILE A 15 -19.97 -9.61 17.43
CA ILE A 15 -18.57 -9.24 17.12
C ILE A 15 -18.51 -7.90 16.40
N LEU A 16 -19.41 -7.63 15.45
CA LEU A 16 -19.49 -6.37 14.73
C LEU A 16 -19.82 -5.20 15.66
N VAL A 17 -20.80 -5.36 16.55
CA VAL A 17 -21.17 -4.33 17.52
C VAL A 17 -19.99 -4.03 18.46
N LEU A 18 -19.31 -5.06 18.96
CA LEU A 18 -18.11 -4.89 19.79
C LEU A 18 -16.99 -4.18 19.02
N ALA A 19 -16.75 -4.55 17.77
CA ALA A 19 -15.76 -3.88 16.92
C ALA A 19 -16.11 -2.40 16.74
N VAL A 20 -17.36 -2.08 16.45
CA VAL A 20 -17.84 -0.69 16.32
C VAL A 20 -17.58 0.10 17.60
N ILE A 21 -17.93 -0.43 18.77
CA ILE A 21 -17.69 0.25 20.06
C ILE A 21 -16.19 0.52 20.26
N VAL A 22 -15.34 -0.48 20.01
CA VAL A 22 -13.89 -0.33 20.11
C VAL A 22 -13.39 0.76 19.15
N PHE A 23 -13.85 0.76 17.90
CA PHE A 23 -13.45 1.75 16.92
C PHE A 23 -13.98 3.16 17.19
N VAL A 24 -15.14 3.31 17.85
CA VAL A 24 -15.62 4.60 18.36
C VAL A 24 -14.66 5.14 19.42
N VAL A 25 -14.28 4.32 20.41
CA VAL A 25 -13.32 4.73 21.46
C VAL A 25 -11.96 5.08 20.85
N ILE A 26 -11.47 4.25 19.93
CA ILE A 26 -10.21 4.50 19.21
C ILE A 26 -10.31 5.78 18.36
N GLY A 27 -11.43 6.01 17.68
CA GLY A 27 -11.66 7.18 16.83
C GLY A 27 -11.65 8.46 17.63
N TYR A 28 -12.35 8.49 18.76
CA TYR A 28 -12.39 9.66 19.63
C TYR A 28 -11.02 9.96 20.27
N THR A 29 -10.33 8.92 20.75
CA THR A 29 -9.02 9.09 21.42
C THR A 29 -7.93 9.48 20.42
N LYS A 30 -7.79 8.74 19.30
CA LYS A 30 -6.74 9.00 18.31
C LYS A 30 -7.02 10.24 17.47
N GLY A 31 -8.29 10.62 17.30
CA GLY A 31 -8.69 11.80 16.52
C GLY A 31 -8.58 11.58 15.01
N PHE A 32 -9.28 12.42 14.26
CA PHE A 32 -9.31 12.38 12.79
C PHE A 32 -7.98 12.83 12.18
N LEU A 33 -7.50 14.02 12.52
CA LEU A 33 -6.38 14.69 11.85
C LEU A 33 -5.10 13.86 11.92
N THR A 34 -4.78 13.29 13.08
CA THR A 34 -3.58 12.45 13.24
C THR A 34 -3.63 11.22 12.33
N LYS A 35 -4.82 10.64 12.11
CA LYS A 35 -5.02 9.46 11.27
C LYS A 35 -5.09 9.80 9.79
N PHE A 36 -5.78 10.88 9.45
CA PHE A 36 -5.82 11.44 8.11
C PHE A 36 -4.40 11.75 7.62
N ILE A 37 -3.59 12.46 8.41
CA ILE A 37 -2.18 12.72 8.08
C ILE A 37 -1.39 11.41 7.93
N SER A 38 -1.70 10.38 8.71
CA SER A 38 -1.02 9.09 8.57
C SER A 38 -1.31 8.39 7.25
N LEU A 39 -2.55 8.44 6.79
CA LEU A 39 -2.97 7.86 5.51
C LEU A 39 -2.47 8.71 4.33
N ALA A 40 -2.55 10.03 4.46
CA ALA A 40 -1.97 10.96 3.51
C ALA A 40 -0.45 10.74 3.41
N ASN A 41 0.25 10.51 4.53
CA ASN A 41 1.69 10.28 4.50
C ASN A 41 2.08 9.07 3.64
N SER A 42 1.37 7.93 3.75
CA SER A 42 1.72 6.77 2.94
C SER A 42 1.48 7.01 1.46
N LEU A 43 0.34 7.61 1.10
CA LEU A 43 -0.03 7.88 -0.29
C LEU A 43 0.79 9.02 -0.90
N CYS A 44 0.79 10.19 -0.27
CA CYS A 44 1.55 11.35 -0.70
C CYS A 44 3.04 11.08 -0.66
N GLY A 45 3.56 10.42 0.38
CA GLY A 45 4.97 10.03 0.45
C GLY A 45 5.36 9.13 -0.71
N PHE A 46 4.54 8.12 -1.02
CA PHE A 46 4.80 7.23 -2.16
C PHE A 46 4.74 7.97 -3.50
N VAL A 47 3.65 8.69 -3.78
CA VAL A 47 3.45 9.41 -5.04
C VAL A 47 4.50 10.51 -5.23
N PHE A 48 4.75 11.32 -4.20
CA PHE A 48 5.77 12.37 -4.25
C PHE A 48 7.16 11.77 -4.51
N SER A 49 7.50 10.68 -3.84
CA SER A 49 8.79 10.02 -4.05
C SER A 49 8.92 9.45 -5.46
N LEU A 50 7.86 8.87 -6.04
CA LEU A 50 7.87 8.42 -7.43
C LEU A 50 8.07 9.57 -8.43
N LEU A 51 7.43 10.71 -8.20
CA LEU A 51 7.50 11.85 -9.11
C LEU A 51 8.86 12.54 -9.08
N PHE A 52 9.46 12.66 -7.90
CA PHE A 52 10.67 13.46 -7.69
C PHE A 52 11.96 12.65 -7.57
N CYS A 53 11.92 11.31 -7.47
CA CYS A 53 13.13 10.48 -7.31
C CYS A 53 14.12 10.65 -8.46
N LYS A 54 13.64 10.78 -9.71
CA LYS A 54 14.50 11.01 -10.88
C LYS A 54 15.29 12.32 -10.74
N ARG A 55 14.59 13.42 -10.44
CA ARG A 55 15.20 14.74 -10.28
C ARG A 55 16.19 14.79 -9.12
N LEU A 56 15.88 14.12 -8.01
CA LEU A 56 16.82 14.03 -6.89
C LEU A 56 18.04 13.16 -7.25
N SER A 57 17.83 12.08 -8.00
CA SER A 57 18.90 11.15 -8.39
C SER A 57 19.95 11.77 -9.30
N GLU A 58 19.57 12.74 -10.14
CA GLU A 58 20.51 13.50 -10.97
C GLU A 58 21.54 14.23 -10.10
N GLY A 59 21.11 14.77 -8.95
CA GLY A 59 21.99 15.39 -7.97
C GLY A 59 23.01 14.40 -7.39
N PHE A 60 22.57 13.20 -7.01
CA PHE A 60 23.44 12.15 -6.48
C PHE A 60 24.41 11.58 -7.52
N THR A 61 23.90 11.40 -8.75
CA THR A 61 24.65 10.83 -9.87
C THR A 61 25.73 11.80 -10.36
N TYR A 62 25.47 13.10 -10.35
CA TYR A 62 26.44 14.08 -10.83
C TYR A 62 27.43 14.59 -9.76
N LYS A 63 27.05 14.62 -8.47
CA LYS A 63 27.83 15.34 -7.45
C LYS A 63 28.45 14.50 -6.35
N ILE A 64 27.96 13.29 -6.09
CA ILE A 64 28.31 12.59 -4.84
C ILE A 64 28.89 11.21 -5.12
N TRP A 65 28.14 10.30 -5.75
CA TRP A 65 28.54 8.89 -5.84
C TRP A 65 28.50 8.29 -7.26
N GLY A 66 27.94 9.01 -8.24
CA GLY A 66 27.68 8.41 -9.56
C GLY A 66 28.92 7.93 -10.29
N ASP A 67 30.02 8.69 -10.28
CA ASP A 67 31.26 8.29 -10.97
C ASP A 67 31.92 7.08 -10.30
N THR A 68 31.94 7.04 -8.97
CA THR A 68 32.48 5.90 -8.21
C THR A 68 31.65 4.63 -8.41
N LEU A 69 30.33 4.76 -8.41
CA LEU A 69 29.42 3.64 -8.71
C LEU A 69 29.56 3.17 -10.15
N THR A 70 29.68 4.11 -11.10
CA THR A 70 29.86 3.82 -12.53
C THR A 70 31.11 3.00 -12.76
N GLU A 71 32.26 3.41 -12.20
CA GLU A 71 33.51 2.65 -12.34
C GLU A 71 33.44 1.29 -11.63
N LYS A 72 32.79 1.19 -10.46
CA LYS A 72 32.57 -0.10 -9.79
C LYS A 72 31.70 -1.05 -10.61
N PHE A 73 30.61 -0.56 -11.21
CA PHE A 73 29.78 -1.39 -12.08
C PHE A 73 30.56 -1.80 -13.32
N LYS A 74 31.17 -0.85 -14.03
CA LYS A 74 32.02 -1.11 -15.20
C LYS A 74 33.07 -2.18 -14.94
N ALA A 75 33.84 -2.05 -13.85
CA ALA A 75 34.87 -3.02 -13.48
C ALA A 75 34.30 -4.42 -13.22
N ASN A 76 33.17 -4.51 -12.52
CA ASN A 76 32.49 -5.79 -12.26
C ASN A 76 31.95 -6.43 -13.54
N ILE A 77 31.41 -5.62 -14.44
CA ILE A 77 30.83 -6.10 -15.70
C ILE A 77 31.95 -6.60 -16.63
N MET A 78 33.06 -5.87 -16.72
CA MET A 78 34.26 -6.29 -17.46
C MET A 78 34.85 -7.59 -16.89
N ALA A 79 34.99 -7.70 -15.57
CA ALA A 79 35.53 -8.89 -14.92
C ALA A 79 34.67 -10.15 -15.15
N LYS A 80 33.36 -9.99 -15.32
CA LYS A 80 32.44 -11.10 -15.64
C LYS A 80 32.39 -11.44 -17.12
N ASN A 81 32.85 -10.55 -18.00
CA ASN A 81 32.74 -10.69 -19.46
C ASN A 81 34.05 -10.33 -20.17
N PRO A 82 35.20 -10.93 -19.82
CA PRO A 82 36.50 -10.51 -20.33
C PRO A 82 36.66 -10.72 -21.85
N ASP A 83 35.93 -11.67 -22.43
CA ASP A 83 36.13 -12.12 -23.82
C ASP A 83 35.18 -11.47 -24.83
N VAL A 84 34.46 -10.42 -24.43
CA VAL A 84 33.46 -9.77 -25.29
C VAL A 84 34.13 -8.79 -26.25
N THR A 85 33.89 -8.98 -27.54
CA THR A 85 34.53 -8.22 -28.63
C THR A 85 33.61 -7.22 -29.32
N SER A 86 32.31 -7.23 -29.02
CA SER A 86 31.34 -6.28 -29.58
C SER A 86 30.28 -5.88 -28.56
N THR A 87 29.73 -4.67 -28.70
CA THR A 87 28.66 -4.15 -27.83
C THR A 87 27.40 -5.00 -27.91
N LYS A 88 27.08 -5.56 -29.08
CA LYS A 88 25.93 -6.47 -29.21
C LYS A 88 26.12 -7.75 -28.40
N ASP A 89 27.28 -8.39 -28.52
CA ASP A 89 27.64 -9.58 -27.73
C ASP A 89 27.66 -9.27 -26.22
N LEU A 90 28.05 -8.05 -25.85
CA LEU A 90 27.96 -7.58 -24.46
C LEU A 90 26.51 -7.57 -23.96
N LEU A 91 25.62 -6.88 -24.67
CA LEU A 91 24.23 -6.71 -24.24
C LEU A 91 23.48 -8.05 -24.16
N ASP A 92 23.77 -8.99 -25.06
CA ASP A 92 23.15 -10.31 -25.08
C ASP A 92 23.62 -11.19 -23.90
N LYS A 93 24.88 -11.07 -23.47
CA LYS A 93 25.47 -11.90 -22.40
C LYS A 93 25.21 -11.38 -20.99
N ILE A 94 24.92 -10.09 -20.83
CA ILE A 94 24.96 -9.42 -19.53
C ILE A 94 23.80 -9.75 -18.60
N GLY A 95 22.73 -10.37 -19.13
CA GLY A 95 21.56 -10.81 -18.38
C GLY A 95 20.79 -9.68 -17.69
N LEU A 96 21.01 -8.42 -18.08
CA LEU A 96 20.30 -7.28 -17.51
C LEU A 96 18.93 -7.08 -18.16
N PRO A 97 17.95 -6.57 -17.41
CA PRO A 97 16.65 -6.23 -17.98
C PRO A 97 16.75 -5.23 -19.13
N SER A 98 15.87 -5.38 -20.12
CA SER A 98 15.82 -4.54 -21.32
C SER A 98 15.69 -3.05 -21.04
N PHE A 99 15.06 -2.65 -19.93
CA PHE A 99 14.96 -1.23 -19.56
C PHE A 99 16.31 -0.57 -19.24
N ILE A 100 17.37 -1.33 -18.94
CA ILE A 100 18.73 -0.83 -18.73
C ILE A 100 19.52 -0.83 -20.05
N THR A 101 19.37 -1.90 -20.85
CA THR A 101 20.18 -2.15 -22.05
C THR A 101 19.65 -1.46 -23.30
N ASN A 102 18.34 -1.21 -23.41
CA ASN A 102 17.72 -0.63 -24.60
C ASN A 102 18.17 0.80 -24.93
N ASN A 103 18.77 1.52 -23.98
CA ASN A 103 19.23 2.90 -24.18
C ASN A 103 20.72 2.98 -24.56
N ILE A 104 21.38 1.85 -24.79
CA ILE A 104 22.81 1.79 -25.12
C ILE A 104 22.96 1.60 -26.63
N ASP A 105 23.72 2.48 -27.27
CA ASP A 105 23.99 2.40 -28.70
C ASP A 105 24.91 1.21 -29.00
N ILE A 106 24.42 0.31 -29.85
CA ILE A 106 25.13 -0.90 -30.28
C ILE A 106 26.38 -0.63 -31.13
N ASN A 107 26.52 0.59 -31.66
CA ASN A 107 27.66 1.01 -32.46
C ASN A 107 28.83 1.57 -31.62
N LEU A 108 28.66 1.66 -30.30
CA LEU A 108 29.73 2.10 -29.40
C LEU A 108 30.89 1.09 -29.39
N ASP A 109 32.11 1.61 -29.21
CA ASP A 109 33.25 0.78 -28.81
C ASP A 109 32.95 0.04 -27.49
N VAL A 110 33.50 -1.16 -27.35
CA VAL A 110 33.25 -2.06 -26.21
C VAL A 110 33.56 -1.38 -24.86
N ASN A 111 34.64 -0.59 -24.76
CA ASN A 111 34.96 0.12 -23.51
C ASN A 111 33.93 1.20 -23.18
N ASN A 112 33.45 1.93 -24.19
CA ASN A 112 32.41 2.94 -24.02
C ASN A 112 31.04 2.30 -23.72
N ALA A 113 30.77 1.10 -24.23
CA ALA A 113 29.59 0.33 -23.88
C ALA A 113 29.62 -0.13 -22.42
N TYR A 114 30.75 -0.64 -21.93
CA TYR A 114 30.92 -0.97 -20.50
C TYR A 114 30.72 0.24 -19.59
N TYR A 115 31.25 1.40 -19.97
CA TYR A 115 31.04 2.65 -19.22
C TYR A 115 29.58 3.09 -19.24
N SER A 116 28.93 3.08 -20.40
CA SER A 116 27.53 3.48 -20.57
C SER A 116 26.59 2.58 -19.76
N LEU A 117 26.87 1.28 -19.75
CA LEU A 117 26.10 0.30 -19.00
C LEU A 117 26.36 0.43 -17.49
N GLY A 118 27.62 0.66 -17.09
CA GLY A 118 27.96 0.98 -15.71
C GLY A 118 27.24 2.23 -15.20
N LYS A 119 27.15 3.27 -16.04
CA LYS A 119 26.45 4.51 -15.75
C LYS A 119 24.93 4.31 -15.64
N ALA A 120 24.35 3.50 -16.52
CA ALA A 120 22.93 3.15 -16.46
C ALA A 120 22.59 2.41 -15.16
N CYS A 121 23.41 1.44 -14.76
CA CYS A 121 23.26 0.72 -13.49
C CYS A 121 23.43 1.65 -12.28
N ALA A 122 24.46 2.50 -12.28
CA ALA A 122 24.69 3.49 -11.23
C ALA A 122 23.51 4.45 -11.07
N THR A 123 23.00 4.97 -12.20
CA THR A 123 21.84 5.87 -12.23
C THR A 123 20.60 5.19 -11.65
N PHE A 124 20.34 3.95 -12.04
CA PHE A 124 19.21 3.18 -11.50
C PHE A 124 19.30 3.02 -9.98
N VAL A 125 20.47 2.64 -9.46
CA VAL A 125 20.69 2.55 -8.00
C VAL A 125 20.48 3.91 -7.32
N CYS A 126 21.01 5.00 -7.89
CA CYS A 126 20.79 6.35 -7.38
C CYS A 126 19.30 6.75 -7.37
N VAL A 127 18.51 6.36 -8.38
CA VAL A 127 17.05 6.58 -8.43
C VAL A 127 16.36 5.85 -7.28
N VAL A 128 16.69 4.58 -7.07
CA VAL A 128 16.11 3.77 -5.98
C VAL A 128 16.45 4.37 -4.61
N ILE A 129 17.70 4.74 -4.39
CA ILE A 129 18.12 5.39 -3.13
C ILE A 129 17.40 6.73 -2.94
N SER A 130 17.31 7.54 -4.01
CA SER A 130 16.62 8.84 -3.98
C SER A 130 15.13 8.69 -3.65
N PHE A 131 14.48 7.65 -4.15
CA PHE A 131 13.11 7.32 -3.79
C PHE A 131 12.96 7.11 -2.27
N PHE A 132 13.83 6.29 -1.67
CA PHE A 132 13.77 6.04 -0.23
C PHE A 132 14.08 7.30 0.60
N ILE A 133 15.06 8.11 0.17
CA ILE A 133 15.39 9.38 0.85
C ILE A 133 14.19 10.33 0.82
N LEU A 134 13.54 10.50 -0.34
CA LEU A 134 12.34 11.34 -0.44
C LEU A 134 11.19 10.79 0.39
N PHE A 135 10.98 9.47 0.38
CA PHE A 135 9.89 8.84 1.11
C PHE A 135 10.05 9.03 2.61
N ILE A 136 11.28 8.84 3.11
CA ILE A 136 11.64 9.11 4.51
C ILE A 136 11.52 10.60 4.81
N GLY A 137 11.99 11.49 3.92
CA GLY A 137 11.90 12.93 4.09
C GLY A 137 10.45 13.43 4.24
N VAL A 138 9.55 12.99 3.36
CA VAL A 138 8.11 13.29 3.47
C VAL A 138 7.54 12.68 4.74
N SER A 139 7.93 11.45 5.09
CA SER A 139 7.49 10.81 6.33
C SER A 139 7.88 11.57 7.58
N VAL A 140 9.09 12.14 7.62
CA VAL A 140 9.54 13.01 8.71
C VAL A 140 8.72 14.30 8.75
N LEU A 141 8.48 14.94 7.61
CA LEU A 141 7.64 16.16 7.55
C LEU A 141 6.21 15.88 8.03
N CYS A 142 5.58 14.78 7.60
CA CYS A 142 4.26 14.38 8.07
C CYS A 142 4.27 14.00 9.56
N PHE A 143 5.35 13.43 10.07
CA PHE A 143 5.53 13.18 11.50
C PHE A 143 5.56 14.49 12.31
N LEU A 144 6.28 15.51 11.83
CA LEU A 144 6.27 16.85 12.45
C LEU A 144 4.87 17.47 12.41
N LEU A 145 4.15 17.33 11.29
CA LEU A 145 2.76 17.81 11.19
C LEU A 145 1.83 17.10 12.20
N LYS A 146 2.01 15.80 12.42
CA LYS A 146 1.26 15.06 13.47
C LYS A 146 1.54 15.62 14.86
N LEU A 147 2.79 15.99 15.14
CA LEU A 147 3.18 16.58 16.42
C LEU A 147 2.53 17.96 16.61
N LEU A 148 2.50 18.79 15.56
CA LEU A 148 1.79 20.07 15.59
C LEU A 148 0.29 19.90 15.82
N VAL A 149 -0.36 18.97 15.13
CA VAL A 149 -1.78 18.65 15.35
C VAL A 149 -2.03 18.19 16.78
N ALA A 150 -1.15 17.36 17.34
CA ALA A 150 -1.26 16.94 18.73
C ALA A 150 -1.16 18.12 19.71
N ALA A 151 -0.30 19.10 19.43
CA ALA A 151 -0.23 20.35 20.19
C ALA A 151 -1.52 21.18 20.05
N CYS A 152 -2.07 21.33 18.85
CA CYS A 152 -3.34 22.04 18.64
C CYS A 152 -4.52 21.39 19.38
N ARG A 153 -4.49 20.06 19.56
CA ARG A 153 -5.51 19.31 20.32
C ARG A 153 -5.48 19.53 21.83
N GLN A 154 -4.58 20.37 22.36
CA GLN A 154 -4.66 20.81 23.76
C GLN A 154 -5.91 21.66 24.03
N SER A 155 -6.43 22.35 23.00
CA SER A 155 -7.70 23.06 23.11
C SER A 155 -8.89 22.08 23.20
N LYS A 156 -9.78 22.29 24.17
CA LYS A 156 -10.98 21.45 24.39
C LYS A 156 -11.87 21.39 23.16
N ILE A 157 -12.05 22.51 22.46
CA ILE A 157 -12.92 22.60 21.28
C ILE A 157 -12.32 21.80 20.11
N ILE A 158 -11.02 21.98 19.85
CA ILE A 158 -10.33 21.26 18.78
C ILE A 158 -10.32 19.76 19.08
N ARG A 159 -10.06 19.36 20.33
CA ARG A 159 -10.12 17.95 20.74
C ARG A 159 -11.50 17.34 20.55
N PHE A 160 -12.56 18.08 20.85
CA PHE A 160 -13.94 17.60 20.69
C PHE A 160 -14.31 17.41 19.21
N LEU A 161 -14.07 18.42 18.37
CA LEU A 161 -14.37 18.35 16.94
C LEU A 161 -13.53 17.26 16.24
N ASP A 162 -12.22 17.22 16.51
CA ASP A 162 -11.32 16.19 15.97
C ASP A 162 -11.68 14.78 16.48
N GLY A 163 -12.18 14.68 17.71
CA GLY A 163 -12.69 13.43 18.27
C GLY A 163 -13.96 12.94 17.57
N ILE A 164 -14.95 13.81 17.32
CA ILE A 164 -16.17 13.46 16.59
C ILE A 164 -15.86 13.07 15.15
N LEU A 165 -15.05 13.88 14.45
CA LEU A 165 -14.60 13.55 13.10
C LEU A 165 -13.82 12.22 13.11
N GLY A 166 -13.06 11.96 14.18
CA GLY A 166 -12.34 10.71 14.37
C GLY A 166 -13.28 9.53 14.48
N VAL A 167 -14.34 9.64 15.29
CA VAL A 167 -15.38 8.61 15.40
C VAL A 167 -16.02 8.34 14.04
N LEU A 168 -16.49 9.37 13.34
CA LEU A 168 -17.10 9.23 12.01
C LEU A 168 -16.14 8.54 11.02
N PHE A 169 -14.89 8.97 11.01
CA PHE A 169 -13.87 8.40 10.12
C PHE A 169 -13.59 6.92 10.40
N TYR A 170 -13.47 6.54 11.67
CA TYR A 170 -13.27 5.13 12.05
C TYR A 170 -14.50 4.27 11.82
N LEU A 171 -15.71 4.81 11.97
CA LEU A 171 -16.94 4.10 11.62
C LEU A 171 -16.97 3.80 10.12
N ILE A 172 -16.62 4.76 9.27
CA ILE A 172 -16.52 4.57 7.82
C ILE A 172 -15.45 3.51 7.49
N LEU A 173 -14.26 3.59 8.09
CA LEU A 173 -13.21 2.58 7.87
C LEU A 173 -13.62 1.19 8.35
N THR A 174 -14.30 1.09 9.49
CA THR A 174 -14.81 -0.18 10.02
C THR A 174 -15.85 -0.76 9.09
N TYR A 175 -16.80 0.06 8.64
CA TYR A 175 -17.81 -0.34 7.67
C TYR A 175 -17.19 -0.84 6.35
N LEU A 176 -16.23 -0.11 5.79
CA LEU A 176 -15.49 -0.53 4.60
C LEU A 176 -14.72 -1.84 4.83
N GLY A 177 -14.08 -2.00 5.99
CA GLY A 177 -13.39 -3.24 6.37
C GLY A 177 -14.34 -4.43 6.49
N VAL A 178 -15.53 -4.22 7.06
CA VAL A 178 -16.59 -5.24 7.13
C VAL A 178 -17.10 -5.59 5.74
N CYS A 179 -17.37 -4.60 4.89
CA CYS A 179 -17.73 -4.85 3.49
C CYS A 179 -16.66 -5.68 2.75
N LEU A 180 -15.38 -5.39 2.98
CA LEU A 180 -14.28 -6.14 2.38
C LEU A 180 -14.28 -7.60 2.86
N LEU A 181 -14.46 -7.83 4.16
CA LEU A 181 -14.55 -9.17 4.73
C LEU A 181 -15.73 -9.95 4.16
N LEU A 182 -16.92 -9.33 4.11
CA LEU A 182 -18.13 -9.94 3.54
C LEU A 182 -17.98 -10.21 2.03
N PHE A 183 -17.22 -9.39 1.32
CA PHE A 183 -16.89 -9.62 -0.09
C PHE A 183 -16.02 -10.87 -0.24
N VAL A 184 -14.99 -11.04 0.60
CA VAL A 184 -14.17 -12.27 0.62
C VAL A 184 -15.03 -13.50 0.94
N LEU A 185 -16.00 -13.39 1.87
CA LEU A 185 -16.93 -14.48 2.15
C LEU A 185 -17.77 -14.89 0.93
N THR A 186 -18.03 -13.99 -0.02
CA THR A 186 -18.77 -14.32 -1.24
C THR A 186 -18.00 -15.32 -2.10
N PHE A 187 -16.67 -15.23 -2.17
CA PHE A 187 -15.84 -16.23 -2.86
C PHE A 187 -15.83 -17.58 -2.12
N ILE A 188 -15.82 -17.55 -0.79
CA ILE A 188 -15.93 -18.77 0.03
C ILE A 188 -17.27 -19.47 -0.23
N MET A 189 -18.35 -18.71 -0.40
CA MET A 189 -19.69 -19.21 -0.76
C MET A 189 -19.77 -19.89 -2.14
N GLN A 190 -18.79 -19.68 -3.01
CA GLN A 190 -18.74 -20.31 -4.34
C GLN A 190 -17.78 -21.51 -4.40
N SER A 191 -16.98 -21.75 -3.35
CA SER A 191 -15.98 -22.81 -3.32
C SER A 191 -16.56 -24.15 -2.87
N SER A 192 -16.55 -25.16 -3.74
CA SER A 192 -17.05 -26.52 -3.45
C SER A 192 -16.30 -27.25 -2.33
N GLY A 193 -15.08 -26.81 -2.00
CA GLY A 193 -14.26 -27.39 -0.93
C GLY A 193 -14.62 -26.92 0.48
N LEU A 194 -15.51 -25.94 0.64
CA LEU A 194 -15.79 -25.25 1.91
C LEU A 194 -17.24 -25.38 2.38
N ASN A 195 -17.94 -26.46 2.00
CA ASN A 195 -19.36 -26.67 2.29
C ASN A 195 -19.74 -26.50 3.78
N GLY A 196 -18.87 -26.93 4.71
CA GLY A 196 -19.12 -26.75 6.14
C GLY A 196 -19.15 -25.28 6.59
N VAL A 197 -18.23 -24.47 6.05
CA VAL A 197 -18.18 -23.02 6.30
C VAL A 197 -19.37 -22.32 5.66
N GLN A 198 -19.78 -22.75 4.47
CA GLN A 198 -20.95 -22.20 3.78
C GLN A 198 -22.25 -22.42 4.58
N GLN A 199 -22.48 -23.64 5.07
CA GLN A 199 -23.65 -23.94 5.89
C GLN A 199 -23.65 -23.14 7.20
N TRP A 200 -22.48 -22.95 7.82
CA TRP A 200 -22.34 -22.08 8.98
C TRP A 200 -22.72 -20.63 8.65
N ILE A 201 -22.23 -20.06 7.54
CA ILE A 201 -22.57 -18.70 7.11
C ILE A 201 -24.07 -18.57 6.82
N ILE A 202 -24.67 -19.50 6.08
CA ILE A 202 -26.10 -19.48 5.74
C ILE A 202 -26.95 -19.47 7.02
N ASN A 203 -26.60 -20.30 8.00
CA ASN A 203 -27.32 -20.44 9.25
C ASN A 203 -27.08 -19.25 10.20
N ASP A 204 -25.85 -18.78 10.34
CA ASP A 204 -25.52 -17.66 11.23
C ASP A 204 -26.04 -16.33 10.68
N PHE A 205 -25.93 -16.09 9.37
CA PHE A 205 -26.43 -14.86 8.76
C PHE A 205 -27.92 -14.95 8.45
N GLN A 206 -28.54 -16.12 8.60
CA GLN A 206 -29.95 -16.38 8.27
C GLN A 206 -30.28 -15.95 6.83
N LEU A 207 -29.39 -16.25 5.88
CA LEU A 207 -29.51 -15.77 4.49
C LEU A 207 -30.80 -16.24 3.80
N GLN A 208 -31.33 -17.40 4.21
CA GLN A 208 -32.54 -18.02 3.66
C GLN A 208 -33.81 -17.79 4.50
N SER A 209 -33.72 -17.10 5.64
CA SER A 209 -34.85 -16.80 6.51
C SER A 209 -35.32 -15.36 6.31
N ASP A 210 -36.60 -15.07 6.56
CA ASP A 210 -37.15 -13.70 6.55
C ASP A 210 -36.72 -12.86 7.77
N LYS A 211 -36.05 -13.47 8.75
CA LYS A 211 -35.53 -12.76 9.93
C LYS A 211 -34.54 -11.66 9.51
N TRP A 212 -34.69 -10.48 10.10
CA TRP A 212 -33.74 -9.38 9.94
C TRP A 212 -32.48 -9.67 10.75
N ARG A 213 -31.30 -9.51 10.13
CA ARG A 213 -29.98 -9.52 10.78
C ARG A 213 -29.10 -8.42 10.22
N LEU A 214 -28.27 -7.83 11.08
CA LEU A 214 -27.33 -6.79 10.68
C LEU A 214 -26.33 -7.32 9.64
N THR A 215 -25.75 -8.49 9.90
CA THR A 215 -24.87 -9.23 8.98
C THR A 215 -25.54 -9.52 7.64
N LYS A 216 -26.80 -9.98 7.63
CA LYS A 216 -27.58 -10.19 6.40
C LYS A 216 -27.72 -8.89 5.60
N PHE A 217 -28.11 -7.81 6.26
CA PHE A 217 -28.27 -6.50 5.65
C PHE A 217 -26.96 -5.99 5.05
N LEU A 218 -25.84 -6.09 5.79
CA LEU A 218 -24.51 -5.66 5.34
C LEU A 218 -23.96 -6.54 4.21
N TYR A 219 -24.27 -7.85 4.22
CA TYR A 219 -23.86 -8.78 3.18
C TYR A 219 -24.61 -8.51 1.87
N GLN A 220 -25.92 -8.27 1.94
CA GLN A 220 -26.75 -7.98 0.77
C GLN A 220 -26.50 -6.57 0.19
N ASN A 221 -26.23 -5.57 1.05
CA ASN A 221 -25.93 -4.19 0.65
C ASN A 221 -24.43 -3.89 0.64
N ASN A 222 -23.61 -4.89 0.34
CA ASN A 222 -22.17 -4.73 0.35
C ASN A 222 -21.72 -3.77 -0.76
N LEU A 223 -21.31 -2.56 -0.41
CA LEU A 223 -20.85 -1.55 -1.38
C LEU A 223 -19.70 -2.05 -2.25
N ILE A 224 -18.74 -2.77 -1.67
CA ILE A 224 -17.57 -3.29 -2.41
C ILE A 224 -18.03 -4.39 -3.37
N GLY A 225 -18.86 -5.32 -2.90
CA GLY A 225 -19.42 -6.37 -3.75
C GLY A 225 -20.24 -5.82 -4.91
N ASN A 226 -21.08 -4.80 -4.64
CA ASN A 226 -21.86 -4.12 -5.67
C ASN A 226 -20.98 -3.35 -6.66
N PHE A 227 -19.93 -2.68 -6.19
CA PHE A 227 -18.96 -2.02 -7.06
C PHE A 227 -18.32 -3.03 -8.01
N PHE A 228 -17.81 -4.16 -7.51
CA PHE A 228 -17.19 -5.18 -8.36
C PHE A 228 -18.18 -5.83 -9.33
N ARG A 229 -19.45 -6.07 -8.95
CA ARG A 229 -20.50 -6.57 -9.84
C ARG A 229 -20.84 -5.64 -11.01
N ILE A 230 -20.51 -4.35 -10.92
CA ILE A 230 -20.70 -3.41 -12.04
C ILE A 230 -19.58 -3.59 -13.09
N PHE A 231 -18.39 -4.00 -12.67
CA PHE A 231 -17.21 -4.12 -13.55
C PHE A 231 -16.93 -5.56 -14.03
N PHE A 232 -17.47 -6.58 -13.33
CA PHE A 232 -17.28 -8.00 -13.61
C PHE A 232 -18.62 -8.74 -13.50
#